data_AF-A0A3S1P950-F1
#
_entry.id   AF-A0A3S1P950-F1
#
_cell.length_a   1.000
_cell.length_b   1.000
_cell.length_c   1.000
_cell.angle_alpha   90.00
_cell.angle_beta   90.00
_cell.angle_gamma   90.00
#
_symmetry.space_group_name_H-M   'P 1'
#
loop_
_entity.id
_entity.type
_entity.pdbx_description
1 polymer ?
#
loop_
_entity_poly.entity_id
_entity_poly.type
_entity_poly.pdbx_seq_one_letter_code
_entity_poly.pdbx_strand_id
1 'polypeptide(L)' 'MTVRLVWSPAAKADLIDVYVMIGSENIRAADRYYDQLEARALQLADHPRMGVRRPDIRSSVRMLALLSGLKSSVWWMG' A
#
# COMPACT_ATOMS: atom_id res chain seq x y z
N MET A 1 -2.84 7.32 -19.42
CA MET A 1 -4.00 8.11 -18.97
C MET A 1 -4.09 7.94 -17.47
N THR A 2 -3.63 8.93 -16.70
CA THR A 2 -3.60 8.85 -15.24
C THR A 2 -5.02 9.06 -14.68
N VAL A 3 -5.42 8.28 -13.67
CA VAL A 3 -6.71 8.50 -12.99
C VAL A 3 -6.50 9.31 -11.71
N ARG A 4 -7.52 10.08 -11.33
CA ARG A 4 -7.51 10.78 -10.05
C ARG A 4 -7.63 9.78 -8.90
N LEU A 5 -6.61 9.71 -8.05
CA LEU A 5 -6.62 8.93 -6.82
C LEU A 5 -7.19 9.78 -5.68
N VAL A 6 -8.10 9.21 -4.90
CA VAL A 6 -8.66 9.82 -3.70
C VAL A 6 -8.51 8.88 -2.52
N TRP A 7 -8.19 9.43 -1.35
CA TRP A 7 -8.07 8.69 -0.11
C TRP A 7 -9.32 8.92 0.74
N SER A 8 -9.86 7.84 1.31
CA SER A 8 -10.90 7.98 2.33
C SER A 8 -10.32 8.61 3.60
N PRO A 9 -11.16 9.21 4.47
CA PRO A 9 -10.69 9.70 5.76
C PRO A 9 -10.02 8.62 6.61
N ALA A 10 -10.59 7.40 6.63
CA ALA A 10 -10.00 6.26 7.34
C ALA A 10 -8.60 5.90 6.79
N ALA A 11 -8.44 5.83 5.47
CA ALA A 11 -7.14 5.53 4.88
C ALA A 11 -6.07 6.60 5.22
N LYS A 12 -6.46 7.87 5.31
CA LYS A 12 -5.53 8.93 5.74
C LYS A 12 -5.11 8.77 7.20
N ALA A 13 -6.03 8.38 8.08
CA ALA A 13 -5.71 8.08 9.48
C ALA A 13 -4.75 6.88 9.57
N ASP A 14 -5.03 5.81 8.82
CA ASP A 14 -4.17 4.61 8.78
C ASP A 14 -2.72 4.96 8.37
N LEU A 15 -2.54 5.88 7.40
CA LEU A 15 -1.21 6.34 7.00
C LEU A 15 -0.45 7.04 8.13
N ILE A 16 -1.15 7.87 8.91
CA ILE A 16 -0.57 8.58 10.05
C ILE A 16 -0.20 7.58 11.15
N ASP A 17 -1.10 6.65 11.46
CA ASP A 17 -0.89 5.64 12.51
C ASP A 17 0.31 4.75 12.19
N VAL A 18 0.43 4.27 10.95
CA VAL A 18 1.59 3.47 10.51
C VAL A 18 2.88 4.28 10.59
N TYR A 19 2.87 5.54 10.16
CA TYR A 19 4.05 6.40 10.20
C TYR A 19 4.51 6.66 11.65
N VAL A 20 3.59 7.00 12.54
CA VAL A 20 3.88 7.26 13.97
C VAL A 20 4.38 5.98 14.66
N MET A 21 3.74 4.85 14.40
CA MET A 21 4.13 3.55 14.96
C MET A 21 5.58 3.21 14.60
N ILE A 22 5.92 3.21 13.32
CA ILE A 22 7.29 2.90 12.86
C ILE A 22 8.26 3.99 13.31
N GLY A 23 7.85 5.26 13.24
CA GLY A 23 8.69 6.42 13.56
C GLY A 23 9.07 6.50 15.04
N SER A 24 8.26 5.92 15.93
CA SER A 24 8.56 5.82 17.36
C SER A 24 9.83 5.01 17.64
N GLU A 25 10.17 4.05 16.77
CA GLU A 25 11.38 3.23 16.86
C GLU A 25 12.46 3.68 15.86
N ASN A 26 12.04 4.05 14.64
CA ASN A 26 12.95 4.40 13.55
C ASN A 26 12.29 5.33 12.52
N ILE A 27 12.49 6.64 12.70
CA ILE A 27 11.96 7.67 11.78
C ILE A 27 12.40 7.46 10.32
N ARG A 28 13.66 7.06 10.08
CA ARG A 28 14.16 6.82 8.71
C ARG A 28 13.46 5.64 8.06
N ALA A 29 13.03 4.65 8.83
CA ALA A 29 12.24 3.55 8.30
C ALA A 29 10.83 4.04 7.93
N ALA A 30 10.20 4.87 8.76
CA ALA A 30 8.90 5.47 8.47
C ALA A 30 8.91 6.26 7.16
N ASP A 31 9.95 7.09 6.94
CA ASP A 31 10.14 7.84 5.68
C ASP A 31 10.20 6.90 4.47
N ARG A 32 11.04 5.85 4.54
CA ARG A 32 11.15 4.87 3.44
C ARG A 32 9.85 4.14 3.15
N TYR A 33 9.02 3.89 4.16
CA TYR A 33 7.70 3.29 3.96
C TYR A 33 6.75 4.27 3.28
N TYR A 34 6.80 5.55 3.65
CA TYR A 34 5.99 6.59 3.06
C TYR A 34 6.35 6.80 1.57
N ASP A 35 7.64 6.85 1.24
CA ASP A 35 8.13 6.96 -0.14
C ASP A 35 7.67 5.78 -1.01
N GLN A 36 7.74 4.55 -0.48
CA GLN A 36 7.26 3.36 -1.18
C GLN A 36 5.75 3.39 -1.43
N LEU A 37 4.99 3.89 -0.45
CA LEU A 37 3.55 4.00 -0.57
C LEU A 37 3.14 5.07 -1.59
N GLU A 38 3.81 6.21 -1.60
CA GLU A 38 3.62 7.25 -2.62
C GLU A 38 3.93 6.71 -4.02
N ALA A 39 5.10 6.09 -4.21
CA ALA A 39 5.49 5.50 -5.49
C ALA A 39 4.46 4.46 -5.97
N ARG A 40 3.91 3.66 -5.04
CA ARG A 40 2.90 2.65 -5.37
C ARG A 40 1.54 3.28 -5.71
N ALA A 41 1.16 4.35 -5.03
CA ALA A 41 -0.06 5.11 -5.33
C ALA A 41 0.01 5.78 -6.71
N LEU A 42 1.18 6.31 -7.09
CA LEU A 42 1.41 6.85 -8.43
C LEU A 42 1.26 5.77 -9.51
N GLN A 43 1.86 4.59 -9.30
CA GLN A 43 1.67 3.46 -10.21
C GLN A 43 0.21 3.01 -10.30
N LEU A 44 -0.55 3.06 -9.20
CA LEU A 44 -1.97 2.76 -9.21
C LEU A 44 -2.78 3.78 -10.00
N ALA A 45 -2.40 5.06 -9.97
CA ALA A 45 -3.02 6.09 -10.80
C ALA A 45 -2.80 5.82 -12.29
N ASP A 46 -1.63 5.31 -12.68
CA ASP A 46 -1.32 4.94 -14.07
C ASP A 46 -1.95 3.60 -14.49
N HIS A 47 -2.04 2.65 -13.56
CA HIS A 47 -2.53 1.29 -13.79
C HIS A 47 -3.61 0.90 -12.78
N PRO A 48 -4.85 1.44 -12.88
CA PRO A 48 -5.89 1.30 -11.86
C PRO A 48 -6.35 -0.14 -11.59
N ARG A 49 -6.00 -1.08 -12.48
CA ARG A 49 -6.39 -2.49 -12.40
C ARG A 49 -5.24 -3.41 -11.98
N MET A 50 -4.07 -2.86 -11.63
CA MET A 50 -2.88 -3.65 -11.27
C MET A 50 -3.02 -4.48 -9.98
N GLY A 51 -3.96 -4.11 -9.10
CA GLY A 51 -4.26 -4.87 -7.89
C GLY A 51 -5.10 -6.12 -8.19
N VAL A 52 -4.84 -7.19 -7.43
CA VAL A 52 -5.58 -8.46 -7.49
C VAL A 52 -6.99 -8.25 -6.95
N ARG A 53 -8.01 -8.76 -7.64
CA ARG A 53 -9.40 -8.70 -7.15
C ARG A 53 -9.57 -9.53 -5.89
N ARG A 54 -10.31 -9.01 -4.91
CA ARG A 54 -10.66 -9.69 -3.65
C ARG A 54 -12.17 -9.75 -3.46
N PRO A 55 -12.89 -10.56 -4.28
CA PRO A 55 -14.35 -10.67 -4.18
C PRO A 55 -14.80 -11.25 -2.85
N ASP A 56 -13.92 -11.99 -2.17
CA ASP A 56 -14.08 -12.49 -0.80
C ASP A 56 -14.21 -11.38 0.25
N ILE A 57 -13.66 -10.18 -0.02
CA ILE A 57 -13.84 -8.98 0.82
C ILE A 57 -15.06 -8.18 0.34
N ARG A 58 -15.08 -7.81 -0.95
CA ARG A 58 -16.20 -7.15 -1.62
C ARG A 58 -16.02 -7.22 -3.13
N SER A 59 -17.12 -7.25 -3.88
CA SER A 59 -17.12 -7.39 -5.34
C SER A 59 -16.23 -6.38 -6.10
N SER A 60 -16.06 -5.16 -5.59
CA SER A 60 -15.27 -4.10 -6.23
C SER A 60 -13.85 -3.94 -5.68
N VAL A 61 -13.47 -4.67 -4.62
CA VAL A 61 -12.20 -4.46 -3.92
C VAL A 61 -11.04 -5.10 -4.69
N ARG A 62 -9.92 -4.38 -4.69
CA ARG A 62 -8.62 -4.87 -5.17
C ARG A 62 -7.57 -4.65 -4.09
N MET A 63 -6.62 -5.58 -4.01
CA MET A 63 -5.49 -5.50 -3.12
C MET A 63 -4.22 -5.29 -3.93
N LEU A 64 -3.43 -4.29 -3.53
CA LEU A 64 -2.13 -3.98 -4.10
C LEU A 64 -1.09 -4.03 -2.99
N ALA A 65 -0.19 -5.02 -3.05
CA ALA A 65 0.92 -5.10 -2.10
C ALA A 65 1.99 -4.03 -2.39
N LEU A 66 2.56 -3.48 -1.33
CA LEU A 66 3.64 -2.47 -1.35
C LEU A 66 5.01 -3.05 -1.69
N LEU A 67 5.16 -4.38 -1.75
CA LEU A 67 6.46 -5.07 -1.76
C LEU A 67 7.36 -4.61 -2.92
N SER A 68 8.30 -3.72 -2.59
CA SER A 68 9.55 -3.55 -3.32
C SER A 68 10.58 -4.51 -2.71
N GLY A 69 10.94 -5.57 -3.43
CA GLY A 69 12.20 -6.28 -3.18
C GLY A 69 12.29 -7.38 -2.11
N LEU A 70 11.23 -7.82 -1.43
CA LEU A 70 11.29 -9.16 -0.84
C LEU A 70 11.08 -10.18 -1.95
N LYS A 71 12.16 -10.88 -2.32
CA LYS A 71 12.04 -12.17 -3.00
C LYS A 71 10.99 -12.97 -2.25
N SER A 72 9.96 -13.35 -2.99
CA SER A 72 8.99 -14.35 -2.61
C SER A 72 9.74 -15.64 -2.28
N SER A 73 10.10 -15.80 -1.01
CA SER A 73 10.65 -17.04 -0.46
C SER A 73 10.21 -17.20 0.97
N VAL A 74 8.95 -16.89 1.27
CA VAL A 74 8.15 -17.60 2.28
C VAL A 74 6.71 -17.54 1.78
N TRP A 75 6.39 -18.45 0.87
CA TRP A 75 5.03 -18.90 0.66
C TRP A 75 4.61 -19.63 1.93
N TRP A 76 3.46 -19.23 2.49
CA TRP A 76 2.37 -20.14 2.84
C TRP A 76 2.76 -21.62 2.91
N MET A 77 3.38 -22.02 4.02
CA MET A 77 3.49 -23.41 4.43
C MET A 77 3.37 -23.40 5.95
N GLY A 78 2.18 -23.76 6.41
CA GLY A 78 1.69 -23.69 7.78
C GLY A 78 0.19 -23.74 7.77
#